data_AF-A0A1A8F1C4-F1
#
_entry.id   AF-A0A1A8F1C4-F1
#
_cell.length_a   1.000
_cell.length_b   1.000
_cell.length_c   1.000
_cell.angle_alpha   90.00
_cell.angle_beta   90.00
_cell.angle_gamma   90.00
#
_symmetry.space_group_name_H-M   'P 1'
#
loop_
_entity.id
_entity.type
_entity.pdbx_description
1 polymer ?
#
loop_
_entity_poly.entity_id
_entity_poly.type
_entity_poly.pdbx_seq_one_letter_code
_entity_poly.pdbx_strand_id
1 'polypeptide(L)'
;MYPVDLPPVEDTELTSASELYLTSLNTTPCVEWFQSSQHLQVAITTANVSQLQLFEDDHPACAVLALHPPDDQTQVVALYLHEKWWRLDDVLRTSIGSRSGFIPVQSVVERVIVFLLSRVVERPPSPGEASFSLHPRTESCKLLWRDKQAVGFYTIKHKGSLCGSWSSCCYLLPVLDTLLVRRSCRR
;
A
#
# COMPACT_ATOMS: atom_id res chain seq x y z
N MET A 1 -16.02 -9.72 2.08
CA MET A 1 -14.75 -10.03 1.40
C MET A 1 -14.04 -8.72 1.15
N TYR A 2 -12.74 -8.65 1.45
CA TYR A 2 -11.90 -7.46 1.31
C TYR A 2 -10.87 -7.66 0.19
N PRO A 3 -10.15 -6.62 -0.29
CA PRO A 3 -9.22 -6.75 -1.41
C PRO A 3 -8.24 -7.91 -1.28
N VAL A 4 -7.68 -8.07 -0.08
CA VAL A 4 -6.68 -9.10 0.23
C VAL A 4 -7.25 -10.54 0.28
N ASP A 5 -8.58 -10.68 0.26
CA ASP A 5 -9.29 -11.95 0.23
C ASP A 5 -9.69 -12.36 -1.20
N LEU A 6 -9.54 -11.45 -2.18
CA LEU A 6 -9.84 -11.72 -3.59
C LEU A 6 -8.75 -12.59 -4.22
N PRO A 7 -9.01 -13.21 -5.39
CA PRO A 7 -8.01 -14.00 -6.09
C PRO A 7 -6.69 -13.24 -6.27
N PRO A 8 -5.53 -13.92 -6.19
CA PRO A 8 -4.24 -13.29 -6.37
C PRO A 8 -4.15 -12.63 -7.75
N VAL A 9 -3.49 -11.48 -7.79
CA VAL A 9 -3.25 -10.67 -8.98
C VAL A 9 -1.73 -10.50 -9.10
N GLU A 10 -1.22 -10.58 -10.32
CA GLU A 10 0.20 -10.35 -10.60
C GLU A 10 0.51 -8.84 -10.61
N ASP A 11 1.77 -8.47 -10.36
CA ASP A 11 2.17 -7.06 -10.28
C ASP A 11 1.87 -6.29 -11.57
N THR A 12 2.08 -6.93 -12.72
CA THR A 12 1.84 -6.37 -14.05
C THR A 12 0.36 -6.12 -14.28
N GLU A 13 -0.49 -7.04 -13.87
CA GLU A 13 -1.94 -6.92 -13.97
C GLU A 13 -2.47 -5.76 -13.12
N LEU A 14 -1.94 -5.59 -11.91
CA LEU A 14 -2.29 -4.48 -11.03
C LEU A 14 -1.96 -3.11 -11.68
N THR A 15 -0.76 -2.98 -12.24
CA THR A 15 -0.34 -1.76 -12.94
C THR A 15 -1.17 -1.53 -14.21
N SER A 16 -1.34 -2.56 -15.04
CA SER A 16 -2.14 -2.44 -16.28
C SER A 16 -3.59 -2.07 -16.00
N ALA A 17 -4.23 -2.64 -14.97
CA ALA A 17 -5.58 -2.25 -14.58
C ALA A 17 -5.67 -0.78 -14.16
N SER A 18 -4.64 -0.29 -13.46
CA SER A 18 -4.52 1.13 -13.07
C SER A 18 -4.34 2.05 -14.28
N GLU A 19 -3.48 1.68 -15.23
CA GLU A 19 -3.25 2.45 -16.45
C GLU A 19 -4.49 2.49 -17.37
N LEU A 20 -5.17 1.36 -17.53
CA LEU A 20 -6.41 1.27 -18.31
C LEU A 20 -7.51 2.14 -17.71
N TYR A 21 -7.69 2.10 -16.39
CA TYR A 21 -8.68 2.94 -15.72
C TYR A 21 -8.35 4.43 -15.87
N LEU A 22 -7.09 4.82 -15.67
CA LEU A 22 -6.66 6.21 -15.84
C LEU A 22 -6.84 6.71 -17.29
N THR A 23 -6.57 5.85 -18.27
CA THR A 23 -6.81 6.14 -19.69
C THR A 23 -8.31 6.34 -19.96
N SER A 24 -9.17 5.49 -19.38
CA SER A 24 -10.62 5.61 -19.52
C SER A 24 -11.19 6.89 -18.92
N LEU A 25 -10.64 7.33 -17.77
CA LEU A 25 -11.00 8.60 -17.13
C LEU A 25 -10.64 9.81 -18.00
N ASN A 26 -9.55 9.73 -18.76
CA ASN A 26 -9.11 10.80 -19.67
C ASN A 26 -9.97 10.89 -20.94
N THR A 27 -10.45 9.76 -21.47
CA THR A 27 -11.21 9.74 -22.73
C THR A 27 -12.67 10.09 -22.53
N THR A 28 -13.28 9.67 -21.42
CA THR A 28 -14.68 9.94 -21.09
C THR A 28 -14.76 10.51 -19.69
N PRO A 29 -14.70 11.84 -19.51
CA PRO A 29 -14.80 12.46 -18.20
C PRO A 29 -16.24 12.37 -17.68
N CYS A 30 -16.64 11.18 -17.22
CA CYS A 30 -17.83 10.97 -16.42
C CYS A 30 -17.44 11.18 -14.96
N VAL A 31 -18.13 12.08 -14.26
CA VAL A 31 -17.86 12.33 -12.84
C VAL A 31 -18.51 11.23 -12.02
N GLU A 32 -17.75 10.16 -11.77
CA GLU A 32 -18.06 9.20 -10.73
C GLU A 32 -17.73 9.80 -9.36
N TRP A 33 -18.48 9.41 -8.33
CA TRP A 33 -18.28 9.91 -6.98
C TRP A 33 -17.97 8.78 -6.02
N PHE A 34 -16.91 8.95 -5.24
CA PHE A 34 -16.52 8.05 -4.18
C PHE A 34 -17.00 8.56 -2.82
N GLN A 35 -17.68 7.70 -2.07
CA GLN A 35 -18.09 8.01 -0.70
C GLN A 35 -17.07 7.44 0.29
N SER A 36 -16.16 8.28 0.80
CA SER A 36 -15.09 7.86 1.72
C SER A 36 -15.61 7.62 3.15
N SER A 37 -16.49 8.49 3.63
CA SER A 37 -17.13 8.37 4.96
C SER A 37 -18.57 8.93 4.92
N GLN A 38 -19.29 8.95 6.04
CA GLN A 38 -20.68 9.41 6.10
C GLN A 38 -20.89 10.85 5.58
N HIS A 39 -19.83 11.67 5.53
CA HIS A 39 -19.92 13.09 5.15
C HIS A 39 -18.93 13.53 4.06
N LEU A 40 -18.02 12.66 3.59
CA LEU A 40 -17.03 13.03 2.58
C LEU A 40 -17.31 12.30 1.26
N GLN A 41 -17.75 13.06 0.26
CA GLN A 41 -17.93 12.61 -1.11
C GLN A 41 -16.86 13.26 -1.99
N VAL A 42 -16.09 12.45 -2.70
CA VAL A 42 -14.96 12.89 -3.52
C VAL A 42 -15.24 12.56 -4.98
N ALA A 43 -15.16 13.55 -5.86
CA ALA A 43 -15.26 13.32 -7.30
C ALA A 43 -14.02 12.57 -7.79
N ILE A 44 -14.25 11.47 -8.51
CA ILE A 44 -13.19 10.72 -9.18
C ILE A 44 -12.93 11.42 -10.52
N THR A 45 -11.85 12.20 -10.54
CA THR A 45 -11.39 12.93 -11.72
C THR A 45 -9.89 12.78 -11.85
N THR A 46 -9.35 13.07 -13.03
CA THR A 46 -7.91 13.02 -13.29
C THR A 46 -7.12 14.02 -12.44
N ALA A 47 -7.77 15.07 -11.92
CA ALA A 47 -7.18 16.03 -10.99
C ALA A 47 -7.04 15.50 -9.56
N ASN A 48 -7.83 14.49 -9.18
CA ASN A 48 -7.88 13.92 -7.83
C ASN A 48 -7.31 12.50 -7.77
N VAL A 49 -6.83 11.96 -8.90
CA VAL A 49 -6.29 10.60 -9.00
C VAL A 49 -4.81 10.68 -9.32
N SER A 50 -3.99 9.95 -8.55
CA SER A 50 -2.55 9.82 -8.81
C SER A 50 -2.11 8.36 -8.77
N GLN A 51 -0.95 8.07 -9.37
CA GLN A 51 -0.30 6.76 -9.26
C GLN A 51 0.65 6.75 -8.06
N LEU A 52 0.51 5.73 -7.20
CA LEU A 52 1.44 5.45 -6.11
C LEU A 52 2.32 4.26 -6.47
N GLN A 53 3.63 4.48 -6.51
CA GLN A 53 4.63 3.43 -6.68
C GLN A 53 4.79 2.64 -5.38
N LEU A 54 4.75 1.30 -5.49
CA LEU A 54 4.83 0.41 -4.32
C LEU A 54 6.27 0.10 -3.89
N PHE A 55 7.23 0.09 -4.83
CA PHE A 55 8.61 -0.33 -4.61
C PHE A 55 9.60 0.74 -5.07
N GLU A 56 10.80 0.74 -4.47
CA GLU A 56 11.83 1.76 -4.71
C GLU A 56 12.56 1.61 -6.06
N ASP A 57 12.79 0.38 -6.54
CA ASP A 57 13.76 0.08 -7.61
C ASP A 57 13.26 -0.90 -8.71
N ASP A 58 11.97 -0.91 -9.04
CA ASP A 58 11.44 -1.93 -9.96
C ASP A 58 11.24 -1.47 -11.41
N HIS A 59 11.93 -2.18 -12.32
CA HIS A 59 11.40 -2.49 -13.64
C HIS A 59 10.91 -3.95 -13.64
N PRO A 60 9.63 -4.23 -13.92
CA PRO A 60 8.58 -3.28 -14.31
C PRO A 60 7.98 -2.53 -13.10
N ALA A 61 7.56 -1.29 -13.34
CA ALA A 61 6.92 -0.46 -12.32
C ALA A 61 5.63 -1.13 -11.79
N CYS A 62 5.49 -1.18 -10.46
CA CYS A 62 4.28 -1.67 -9.80
C CYS A 62 3.58 -0.52 -9.08
N ALA A 63 2.46 -0.09 -9.65
CA ALA A 63 1.73 1.09 -9.20
C ALA A 63 0.25 0.82 -9.00
N VAL A 64 -0.34 1.57 -8.07
CA VAL A 64 -1.77 1.56 -7.76
C VAL A 64 -2.32 2.97 -7.83
N LEU A 65 -3.58 3.14 -8.27
CA LEU A 65 -4.21 4.46 -8.23
C LEU A 65 -4.68 4.81 -6.82
N ALA A 66 -4.40 6.04 -6.43
CA ALA A 66 -4.90 6.66 -5.21
C ALA A 66 -5.85 7.79 -5.53
N LEU A 67 -6.91 7.89 -4.73
CA LEU A 67 -7.85 9.01 -4.76
C LEU A 67 -7.53 9.99 -3.63
N HIS A 68 -7.53 11.26 -3.96
CA HIS A 68 -7.22 12.37 -3.08
C HIS A 68 -8.45 13.30 -2.92
N PRO A 69 -8.67 13.87 -1.72
CA PRO A 69 -9.60 14.99 -1.58
C PRO A 69 -9.17 16.17 -2.46
N PRO A 70 -10.11 16.91 -3.06
CA PRO A 70 -9.77 18.07 -3.88
C PRO A 70 -9.03 19.17 -3.09
N ASP A 71 -9.31 19.27 -1.78
CA ASP A 71 -8.72 20.28 -0.89
C ASP A 71 -7.34 19.88 -0.34
N ASP A 72 -6.96 18.61 -0.40
CA ASP A 72 -5.67 18.11 0.11
C ASP A 72 -5.14 16.94 -0.75
N GLN A 73 -4.34 17.29 -1.76
CA GLN A 73 -3.67 16.33 -2.65
C GLN A 73 -2.61 15.48 -1.96
N THR A 74 -2.23 15.81 -0.72
CA THR A 74 -1.32 14.95 0.05
C THR A 74 -2.08 13.78 0.67
N GLN A 75 -3.35 13.95 1.03
CA GLN A 75 -4.13 12.90 1.70
C GLN A 75 -4.62 11.85 0.70
N VAL A 76 -4.55 10.57 1.06
CA VAL A 76 -5.17 9.48 0.30
C VAL A 76 -6.44 9.04 1.02
N VAL A 77 -7.54 8.88 0.29
CA VAL A 77 -8.83 8.43 0.86
C VAL A 77 -9.31 7.09 0.31
N ALA A 78 -8.81 6.67 -0.85
CA ALA A 78 -9.15 5.40 -1.46
C ALA A 78 -8.02 4.88 -2.35
N LEU A 79 -7.99 3.57 -2.57
CA LEU A 79 -7.16 2.92 -3.58
C LEU A 79 -8.00 2.17 -4.60
N TYR A 80 -7.56 2.14 -5.86
CA TYR A 80 -8.18 1.34 -6.90
C TYR A 80 -7.54 -0.06 -6.95
N LEU A 81 -8.29 -1.08 -6.55
CA LEU A 81 -7.84 -2.47 -6.50
C LEU A 81 -8.95 -3.39 -7.01
N HIS A 82 -8.60 -4.37 -7.85
CA HIS A 82 -9.56 -5.30 -8.47
C HIS A 82 -10.74 -4.57 -9.12
N GLU A 83 -10.42 -3.61 -10.00
CA GLU A 83 -11.38 -2.84 -10.78
C GLU A 83 -12.40 -2.03 -9.95
N LYS A 84 -12.04 -1.71 -8.69
CA LYS A 84 -12.92 -1.01 -7.76
C LYS A 84 -12.16 -0.07 -6.83
N TRP A 85 -12.80 1.02 -6.46
CA TRP A 85 -12.33 1.91 -5.39
C TRP A 85 -12.64 1.37 -4.00
N TRP A 86 -11.61 1.27 -3.15
CA TRP A 86 -11.67 0.77 -1.78
C TRP A 86 -11.24 1.83 -0.78
N ARG A 87 -11.97 1.93 0.34
CA ARG A 87 -11.56 2.74 1.48
C ARG A 87 -10.31 2.15 2.11
N LEU A 88 -9.43 3.00 2.63
CA LEU A 88 -8.19 2.55 3.27
C LEU A 88 -8.46 1.55 4.41
N ASP A 89 -9.48 1.80 5.23
CA ASP A 89 -9.86 0.87 6.30
C ASP A 89 -10.29 -0.51 5.79
N ASP A 90 -10.89 -0.59 4.61
CA ASP A 90 -11.30 -1.85 3.99
C ASP A 90 -10.12 -2.58 3.35
N VAL A 91 -9.15 -1.85 2.78
CA VAL A 91 -7.90 -2.45 2.26
C VAL A 91 -7.10 -3.13 3.37
N LEU A 92 -7.12 -2.57 4.59
CA LEU A 92 -6.43 -3.14 5.76
C LEU A 92 -7.19 -4.30 6.42
N ARG A 93 -8.37 -4.68 5.93
CA ARG A 93 -9.21 -5.72 6.56
C ARG A 93 -9.16 -7.04 5.80
N THR A 94 -9.52 -8.10 6.49
CA THR A 94 -9.71 -9.44 5.93
C THR A 94 -10.99 -10.07 6.50
N SER A 95 -11.61 -10.95 5.74
CA SER A 95 -12.74 -11.76 6.22
C SER A 95 -12.29 -13.13 6.71
N ILE A 96 -11.02 -13.48 6.48
CA ILE A 96 -10.43 -14.79 6.82
C ILE A 96 -10.06 -14.81 8.31
N GLY A 97 -10.79 -15.61 9.09
CA GLY A 97 -10.59 -15.70 10.54
C GLY A 97 -9.27 -16.33 10.98
N SER A 98 -8.63 -17.14 10.13
CA SER A 98 -7.32 -17.74 10.42
C SER A 98 -6.16 -16.75 10.30
N ARG A 99 -6.39 -15.55 9.72
CA ARG A 99 -5.38 -14.50 9.67
C ARG A 99 -5.26 -13.80 11.03
N SER A 100 -4.36 -14.31 11.86
CA SER A 100 -4.05 -13.80 13.19
C SER A 100 -2.56 -13.89 13.48
N GLY A 101 -2.00 -12.87 14.12
CA GLY A 101 -0.57 -12.78 14.41
C GLY A 101 0.26 -12.38 13.19
N PHE A 102 1.57 -12.67 13.25
CA PHE A 102 2.49 -12.36 12.15
C PHE A 102 2.43 -13.41 11.05
N ILE A 103 2.00 -13.01 9.87
CA ILE A 103 1.84 -13.88 8.69
C ILE A 103 2.77 -13.38 7.58
N PRO A 104 3.54 -14.27 6.92
CA PRO A 104 4.35 -13.91 5.75
C PRO A 104 3.50 -13.30 4.64
N VAL A 105 4.00 -12.23 4.03
CA VAL A 105 3.42 -11.61 2.84
C VAL A 105 3.70 -12.51 1.64
N GLN A 106 2.65 -12.86 0.89
CA GLN A 106 2.68 -13.75 -0.26
C GLN A 106 2.04 -13.17 -1.52
N SER A 107 1.35 -12.02 -1.43
CA SER A 107 0.72 -11.38 -2.60
C SER A 107 1.05 -9.89 -2.75
N VAL A 108 0.84 -9.34 -3.95
CA VAL A 108 0.98 -7.91 -4.22
C VAL A 108 -0.01 -7.07 -3.41
N VAL A 109 -1.24 -7.57 -3.19
CA VAL A 109 -2.24 -6.86 -2.38
C VAL A 109 -1.79 -6.77 -0.91
N GLU A 110 -1.12 -7.81 -0.40
CA GLU A 110 -0.49 -7.74 0.92
C GLU A 110 0.70 -6.75 0.93
N ARG A 111 1.45 -6.61 -0.17
CA ARG A 111 2.47 -5.53 -0.32
C ARG A 111 1.83 -4.15 -0.32
N VAL A 112 0.66 -3.97 -0.93
CA VAL A 112 -0.12 -2.71 -0.84
C VAL A 112 -0.49 -2.40 0.61
N ILE A 113 -0.87 -3.39 1.42
CA ILE A 113 -1.13 -3.19 2.85
C ILE A 113 0.13 -2.72 3.59
N VAL A 114 1.30 -3.32 3.31
CA VAL A 114 2.57 -2.88 3.90
C VAL A 114 2.88 -1.43 3.52
N PHE A 115 2.73 -1.07 2.25
CA PHE A 115 2.88 0.31 1.75
C PHE A 115 1.94 1.29 2.46
N LEU A 116 0.65 0.92 2.61
CA LEU A 116 -0.33 1.76 3.30
C LEU A 116 0.08 2.02 4.76
N LEU A 117 0.49 0.96 5.47
CA LEU A 117 0.94 1.06 6.85
C LEU A 117 2.20 1.91 6.99
N SER A 118 3.13 1.87 6.04
CA SER A 118 4.39 2.61 6.10
C SER A 118 4.28 4.07 5.65
N ARG A 119 3.47 4.38 4.62
CA ARG A 119 3.46 5.70 3.98
C ARG A 119 2.19 6.51 4.16
N VAL A 120 1.05 5.87 4.34
CA VAL A 120 -0.26 6.52 4.22
C VAL A 120 -0.97 6.65 5.56
N VAL A 121 -1.12 5.54 6.28
CA VAL A 121 -1.93 5.46 7.50
C VAL A 121 -1.20 6.03 8.71
N GLU A 122 0.09 5.71 8.85
CA GLU A 122 0.95 6.21 9.95
C GLU A 122 1.84 7.37 9.47
N ARG A 123 1.25 8.30 8.73
CA ARG A 123 1.96 9.50 8.26
C ARG A 123 2.56 10.27 9.46
N PRO A 124 3.79 10.81 9.32
CA PRO A 124 4.36 11.67 10.35
C PRO A 124 3.43 12.86 10.69
N PRO A 125 3.34 13.25 11.99
CA PRO A 125 2.46 14.31 12.45
C PRO A 125 2.91 15.71 11.99
N SER A 126 4.17 15.90 11.63
CA SER A 126 4.71 17.19 11.18
C SER A 126 5.30 17.13 9.77
N PRO A 127 5.06 18.16 8.94
CA PRO A 127 5.75 18.30 7.67
C PRO A 127 7.27 18.40 7.88
N GLY A 128 8.03 17.52 7.24
CA GLY A 128 9.49 17.47 7.33
C GLY A 128 10.05 16.27 8.11
N GLU A 129 9.23 15.49 8.81
CA GLU A 129 9.66 14.19 9.35
C GLU A 129 9.78 13.15 8.23
N ALA A 130 10.87 12.37 8.25
CA ALA A 130 11.12 11.35 7.27
C ALA A 130 10.06 10.25 7.33
N SER A 131 9.44 9.96 6.19
CA SER A 131 8.65 8.75 6.04
C SER A 131 9.56 7.54 5.88
N PHE A 132 9.03 6.34 6.10
CA PHE A 132 9.73 5.12 5.71
C PHE A 132 10.02 5.14 4.20
N SER A 133 11.19 4.61 3.83
CA SER A 133 11.53 4.24 2.46
C SER A 133 10.53 3.23 1.91
N LEU A 134 10.41 3.16 0.58
CA LEU A 134 9.64 2.08 -0.03
C LEU A 134 10.39 0.77 0.18
N HIS A 135 9.68 -0.27 0.58
CA HIS A 135 10.33 -1.56 0.80
C HIS A 135 10.66 -2.21 -0.54
N PRO A 136 11.87 -2.74 -0.76
CA PRO A 136 12.19 -3.49 -1.96
C PRO A 136 11.31 -4.74 -2.13
N ARG A 137 10.99 -5.08 -3.38
CA ARG A 137 10.21 -6.29 -3.71
C ARG A 137 10.85 -7.57 -3.18
N THR A 138 12.18 -7.62 -3.22
CA THR A 138 12.99 -8.80 -2.90
C THR A 138 13.06 -9.10 -1.41
N GLU A 139 12.68 -8.16 -0.54
CA GLU A 139 12.76 -8.33 0.90
C GLU A 139 11.56 -9.06 1.47
N SER A 140 11.81 -10.02 2.35
CA SER A 140 10.74 -10.69 3.08
C SER A 140 10.03 -9.73 4.03
N CYS A 141 8.71 -9.85 4.10
CA CYS A 141 7.87 -9.07 5.00
C CYS A 141 6.87 -9.98 5.71
N LYS A 142 6.46 -9.62 6.92
CA LYS A 142 5.30 -10.20 7.60
C LYS A 142 4.33 -9.12 8.03
N LEU A 143 3.04 -9.36 7.82
CA LEU A 143 1.95 -8.53 8.33
C LEU A 143 1.48 -9.03 9.70
N LEU A 144 1.25 -8.11 10.62
CA LEU A 144 0.61 -8.38 11.90
C LEU A 144 -0.91 -8.22 11.75
N TRP A 145 -1.63 -9.32 11.86
CA TRP A 145 -3.08 -9.36 11.86
C TRP A 145 -3.62 -9.43 13.29
N ARG A 146 -4.57 -8.56 13.63
CA ARG A 146 -5.31 -8.56 14.89
C ARG A 146 -6.75 -8.16 14.60
N ASP A 147 -7.70 -8.90 15.15
CA ASP A 147 -9.14 -8.60 15.02
C ASP A 147 -9.59 -8.34 13.57
N LYS A 148 -9.12 -9.20 12.64
CA LYS A 148 -9.42 -9.12 11.20
C LYS A 148 -8.87 -7.86 10.50
N GLN A 149 -7.91 -7.17 11.11
CA GLN A 149 -7.25 -5.99 10.56
C GLN A 149 -5.73 -6.15 10.57
N ALA A 150 -5.08 -5.69 9.51
CA ALA A 150 -3.63 -5.50 9.49
C ALA A 150 -3.28 -4.26 10.32
N VAL A 151 -2.51 -4.47 11.38
CA VAL A 151 -2.18 -3.43 12.38
C VAL A 151 -0.70 -3.11 12.46
N GLY A 152 0.13 -3.81 11.67
CA GLY A 152 1.56 -3.59 11.66
C GLY A 152 2.25 -4.53 10.69
N PHE A 153 3.56 -4.38 10.58
CA PHE A 153 4.39 -5.25 9.77
C PHE A 153 5.84 -5.21 10.26
N TYR A 154 6.64 -6.14 9.75
CA TYR A 154 8.08 -5.97 9.74
C TYR A 154 8.71 -6.48 8.45
N THR A 155 9.87 -5.95 8.08
CA THR A 155 10.69 -6.39 6.95
C THR A 155 12.02 -6.97 7.42
N ILE A 156 12.58 -7.87 6.63
CA ILE A 156 13.89 -8.48 6.87
C ILE A 156 14.78 -8.25 5.65
N LYS A 157 15.96 -7.69 5.89
CA LYS A 157 17.08 -7.73 4.93
C LYS A 157 17.74 -9.09 5.03
N HIS A 158 17.85 -9.78 3.91
CA HIS A 158 18.43 -11.11 3.88
C HIS A 158 19.95 -11.05 4.03
N LYS A 159 20.53 -12.11 4.62
CA LYS A 159 21.97 -12.32 4.58
C LYS A 159 22.44 -12.32 3.13
N GLY A 160 23.48 -11.55 2.82
CA GLY A 160 24.04 -11.39 1.48
C GLY A 160 23.45 -10.22 0.68
N SER A 161 22.31 -9.63 1.10
CA SER A 161 21.78 -8.41 0.47
C SER A 161 22.76 -7.25 0.67
N LEU A 162 22.85 -6.36 -0.32
CA LEU A 162 23.69 -5.15 -0.24
C LEU A 162 23.17 -4.21 0.84
N CYS A 163 24.07 -3.60 1.61
CA CYS A 163 23.74 -2.61 2.65
C CYS A 163 23.28 -1.26 2.07
N GLY A 164 23.38 -1.09 0.75
CA GLY A 164 22.96 0.08 0.01
C GLY A 164 23.47 -0.01 -1.43
N SER A 165 22.86 0.74 -2.35
CA SER A 165 23.19 0.69 -3.79
C SER A 165 24.60 1.19 -4.13
N TRP A 166 25.28 1.87 -3.20
CA TRP A 166 26.58 2.51 -3.40
C TRP A 166 27.71 1.82 -2.62
N SER A 167 27.44 0.71 -1.94
CA SER A 167 28.43 -0.04 -1.17
C SER A 167 28.56 -1.46 -1.70
N SER A 168 29.77 -2.02 -1.64
CA SER A 168 30.01 -3.46 -1.84
C SER A 168 29.78 -4.29 -0.56
N CYS A 169 29.35 -3.65 0.53
CA CYS A 169 29.08 -4.33 1.79
C CYS A 169 27.74 -5.07 1.72
N CYS A 170 27.72 -6.28 2.28
CA CYS A 170 26.51 -7.09 2.41
C CYS A 170 26.19 -7.38 3.88
N TYR A 171 24.92 -7.58 4.20
CA TYR A 171 24.51 -8.07 5.51
C TYR A 171 25.06 -9.49 5.76
N LEU A 172 25.81 -9.68 6.85
CA LEU A 172 26.40 -10.99 7.19
C LEU A 172 25.41 -11.95 7.86
N LEU A 173 24.27 -11.43 8.32
CA LEU A 173 23.17 -12.14 8.97
C LEU A 173 21.84 -11.51 8.50
N PRO A 174 20.71 -12.22 8.60
CA PRO A 174 19.41 -11.59 8.41
C PRO A 174 19.21 -10.46 9.42
N VAL A 175 18.72 -9.31 8.97
CA VAL A 175 18.52 -8.12 9.81
C VAL A 175 17.06 -7.69 9.75
N LEU A 176 16.49 -7.40 10.92
CA LEU A 176 15.20 -6.70 11.01
C LEU A 176 15.42 -5.27 10.53
N ASP A 177 14.77 -4.89 9.43
CA ASP A 177 15.00 -3.61 8.77
C ASP A 177 14.00 -2.55 9.21
N THR A 178 12.72 -2.81 8.95
CA THR A 178 11.63 -1.93 9.36
C THR A 178 10.66 -2.71 10.24
N LEU A 179 10.21 -2.10 11.34
CA LEU A 179 9.10 -2.61 12.14
C LEU A 179 8.14 -1.47 12.47
N LEU A 180 6.87 -1.69 12.20
CA LEU A 180 5.82 -0.73 12.49
C LEU A 180 4.62 -1.43 13.10
N VAL A 181 4.07 -0.83 14.15
CA VAL A 181 2.76 -1.16 14.70
C VAL A 181 1.96 0.14 14.77
N ARG A 182 0.70 0.13 14.33
CA ARG A 182 -0.18 1.30 14.36
C ARG A 182 -0.29 1.86 15.77
N ARG A 183 -0.29 3.20 15.90
CA ARG A 183 -0.30 3.89 17.21
C ARG A 183 -1.45 3.43 18.09
N SER A 184 -2.65 3.30 17.53
CA SER A 184 -3.85 2.83 18.22
C SER A 184 -3.77 1.39 18.74
N CYS A 185 -2.75 0.62 18.33
CA CYS A 185 -2.55 -0.77 18.72
C CYS A 185 -1.30 -0.98 19.58
N ARG A 186 -0.61 0.11 19.95
CA ARG A 186 0.48 0.13 20.93
C ARG A 186 -0.11 0.14 22.35
N ARG A 187 0.72 -0.22 23.33
CA ARG A 187 0.31 -0.31 24.75
C ARG A 187 0.10 1.08 25.34
#